data_AF-A0AAD4GDS0-F1
#
_entry.id   AF-A0AAD4GDS0-F1
#
_cell.length_a   1.000
_cell.length_b   1.000
_cell.length_c   1.000
_cell.angle_alpha   90.00
_cell.angle_beta   90.00
_cell.angle_gamma   90.00
#
_symmetry.space_group_name_H-M   'P 1'
#
loop_
_entity.id
_entity.type
_entity.pdbx_description
1 polymer ?
#
loop_
_entity_poly.entity_id
_entity_poly.type
_entity_poly.pdbx_seq_one_letter_code
_entity_poly.pdbx_strand_id
1 'polypeptide(L)'
;LMYVRIIGFLLLHTPNRGVRSEVTKSVHSCKHSSDLADFGAFFERNVIVPHHSRYRGRTPEPSEHPSRPFFEVENDEVKVDITRAPKSHKDAKYHALIRDNWRCIVTGTLDRRVPERIAQFDPTTVAVNTRCAHIFPEATYFGFDYSASVLAVLKRFGYDIGSFNGENVHCLTNVISMEFNVHEAFDRLKLYFEATASFGITAYFLGHDTHRWFSCKPYPNVREYVKFSTSDPENLPIPACELLSLHATCCKVAHLSGATEYIDEIVMQTN
;
A
#
# COMPACT_ATOMS: atom_id res chain seq x y z
N LEU A 1 -1.65 7.46 -26.62
CA LEU A 1 -0.60 6.42 -26.60
C LEU A 1 -0.46 5.75 -25.23
N MET A 2 -0.41 6.51 -24.12
CA MET A 2 -0.31 5.97 -22.75
C MET A 2 -1.36 4.90 -22.42
N TYR A 3 -2.65 5.14 -22.69
CA TYR A 3 -3.72 4.18 -22.37
C TYR A 3 -3.55 2.81 -23.03
N VAL A 4 -3.06 2.76 -24.26
CA VAL A 4 -2.77 1.49 -24.95
C VAL A 4 -1.56 0.79 -24.29
N ARG A 5 -0.54 1.54 -23.87
CA ARG A 5 0.59 1.00 -23.10
C ARG A 5 0.14 0.42 -21.77
N ILE A 6 -0.81 1.06 -21.07
CA ILE A 6 -1.40 0.53 -19.82
C ILE A 6 -1.94 -0.88 -20.05
N ILE A 7 -2.76 -1.07 -21.11
CA ILE A 7 -3.30 -2.40 -21.42
C ILE A 7 -2.21 -3.40 -21.80
N GLY A 8 -1.22 -2.98 -22.60
CA GLY A 8 -0.08 -3.83 -22.97
C GLY A 8 0.70 -4.32 -21.75
N PHE A 9 1.05 -3.43 -20.83
CA PHE A 9 1.75 -3.81 -19.61
C PHE A 9 0.86 -4.54 -18.62
N LEU A 10 -0.44 -4.29 -18.60
CA LEU A 10 -1.37 -5.06 -17.79
C LEU A 10 -1.33 -6.53 -18.20
N LEU A 11 -1.38 -6.85 -19.50
CA LEU A 11 -1.25 -8.23 -20.00
C LEU A 11 0.06 -8.91 -19.58
N LEU A 12 1.16 -8.16 -19.53
CA LEU A 12 2.48 -8.67 -19.16
C LEU A 12 2.59 -8.89 -17.64
N HIS A 13 2.08 -7.97 -16.84
CA HIS A 13 2.28 -7.90 -15.39
C HIS A 13 1.04 -8.26 -14.56
N THR A 14 0.04 -8.89 -15.18
CA THR A 14 -1.09 -9.47 -14.46
C THR A 14 -0.61 -10.39 -13.34
N PRO A 15 -1.26 -10.35 -12.17
CA PRO A 15 -0.87 -11.12 -10.98
C PRO A 15 -0.94 -12.64 -11.19
N ASN A 16 -1.87 -13.11 -12.03
CA ASN A 16 -2.10 -14.52 -12.29
C ASN A 16 -2.75 -14.73 -13.67
N ARG A 17 -2.79 -16.00 -14.10
CA ARG A 17 -3.33 -16.41 -15.41
C ARG A 17 -4.82 -16.10 -15.58
N GLY A 18 -5.61 -16.14 -14.50
CA GLY A 18 -7.02 -15.80 -14.51
C GLY A 18 -7.24 -14.35 -14.90
N VAL A 19 -6.54 -13.42 -14.25
CA VAL A 19 -6.58 -11.98 -14.58
C VAL A 19 -6.14 -11.74 -16.02
N ARG A 20 -5.04 -12.38 -16.45
CA ARG A 20 -4.58 -12.26 -17.84
C ARG A 20 -5.65 -12.69 -18.84
N SER A 21 -6.34 -13.79 -18.56
CA SER A 21 -7.42 -14.29 -19.41
C SER A 21 -8.56 -13.27 -19.52
N GLU A 22 -8.98 -12.69 -18.40
CA GLU A 22 -10.04 -11.68 -18.41
C GLU A 22 -9.64 -10.40 -19.14
N VAL A 23 -8.41 -9.90 -18.93
CA VAL A 23 -7.89 -8.74 -19.68
C VAL A 23 -7.82 -9.05 -21.17
N THR A 24 -7.33 -10.23 -21.56
CA THR A 24 -7.29 -10.68 -22.96
C THR A 24 -8.69 -10.73 -23.58
N LYS A 25 -9.70 -11.23 -22.86
CA LYS A 25 -11.11 -11.24 -23.32
C LYS A 25 -11.63 -9.81 -23.53
N SER A 26 -11.36 -8.91 -22.60
CA SER A 26 -11.76 -7.50 -22.74
C SER A 26 -11.09 -6.85 -23.95
N VAL A 27 -9.80 -7.10 -24.19
CA VAL A 27 -9.10 -6.61 -25.38
C VAL A 27 -9.69 -7.17 -26.68
N HIS A 28 -10.01 -8.48 -26.73
CA HIS A 28 -10.66 -9.08 -27.90
C HIS A 28 -12.07 -8.55 -28.16
N SER A 29 -12.74 -7.98 -27.15
CA SER A 29 -14.06 -7.37 -27.30
C SER A 29 -14.03 -5.96 -27.89
N CYS A 30 -12.87 -5.29 -27.89
CA CYS A 30 -12.67 -3.98 -28.50
C CYS A 30 -12.78 -4.08 -30.03
N LYS A 31 -13.68 -3.30 -30.64
CA LYS A 31 -13.90 -3.28 -32.10
C LYS A 31 -13.10 -2.18 -32.78
N HIS A 32 -12.84 -1.11 -32.04
CA HIS A 32 -12.13 0.08 -32.52
C HIS A 32 -10.94 0.40 -31.61
N SER A 33 -9.98 1.17 -32.14
CA SER A 33 -8.83 1.65 -31.36
C SER A 33 -9.25 2.58 -30.21
N SER A 34 -10.38 3.28 -30.36
CA SER A 34 -11.01 4.07 -29.28
C SER A 34 -11.39 3.19 -28.09
N ASP A 35 -11.98 2.02 -28.33
CA ASP A 35 -12.43 1.12 -27.26
C ASP A 35 -11.25 0.65 -26.39
N LEU A 36 -10.09 0.43 -27.03
CA LEU A 36 -8.86 0.04 -26.33
C LEU A 36 -8.29 1.21 -25.51
N ALA A 37 -8.37 2.43 -26.03
CA ALA A 37 -7.96 3.62 -25.31
C ALA A 37 -8.90 3.90 -24.11
N ASP A 38 -10.21 3.74 -24.29
CA ASP A 38 -11.21 3.88 -23.23
C ASP A 38 -11.02 2.83 -22.14
N PHE A 39 -10.68 1.60 -22.52
CA PHE A 39 -10.35 0.54 -21.56
C PHE A 39 -9.09 0.89 -20.75
N GLY A 40 -8.05 1.39 -21.40
CA GLY A 40 -6.84 1.86 -20.70
C GLY A 40 -7.11 3.06 -19.79
N ALA A 41 -7.93 4.00 -20.23
CA ALA A 41 -8.37 5.15 -19.43
C ALA A 41 -9.22 4.72 -18.23
N PHE A 42 -10.04 3.68 -18.38
CA PHE A 42 -10.79 3.12 -17.26
C PHE A 42 -9.86 2.60 -16.17
N PHE A 43 -8.82 1.84 -16.51
CA PHE A 43 -7.84 1.37 -15.52
C PHE A 43 -7.03 2.50 -14.89
N GLU A 44 -6.60 3.46 -15.70
CA GLU A 44 -5.86 4.62 -15.22
C GLU A 44 -6.68 5.34 -14.14
N ARG A 45 -7.91 5.73 -14.46
CA ARG A 45 -8.76 6.52 -13.56
C ARG A 45 -9.25 5.76 -12.33
N ASN A 46 -9.57 4.47 -12.49
CA ASN A 46 -10.29 3.73 -11.45
C ASN A 46 -9.42 2.76 -10.66
N VAL A 47 -8.21 2.47 -11.14
CA VAL A 47 -7.30 1.55 -10.47
C VAL A 47 -5.96 2.22 -10.18
N ILE A 48 -5.30 2.83 -11.16
CA ILE A 48 -3.95 3.42 -10.95
C ILE A 48 -4.01 4.72 -10.15
N VAL A 49 -4.79 5.70 -10.60
CA VAL A 49 -4.91 7.03 -9.98
C VAL A 49 -5.30 6.95 -8.50
N PRO A 50 -6.27 6.10 -8.07
CA PRO A 50 -6.60 5.97 -6.66
C PRO A 50 -5.44 5.48 -5.80
N HIS A 51 -4.51 4.70 -6.35
CA HIS A 51 -3.35 4.24 -5.60
C HIS A 51 -2.26 5.31 -5.48
N HIS A 52 -2.40 6.49 -6.12
CA HIS A 52 -1.40 7.54 -6.07
C HIS A 52 -1.62 8.55 -4.91
N SER A 53 -0.53 8.95 -4.24
CA SER A 53 -0.50 9.74 -2.98
C SER A 53 -1.36 11.01 -2.97
N ARG A 54 -1.43 11.71 -4.10
CA ARG A 54 -2.21 12.95 -4.27
C ARG A 54 -3.72 12.72 -4.18
N TYR A 55 -4.17 11.52 -4.50
CA TYR A 55 -5.57 11.17 -4.49
C TYR A 55 -5.94 10.43 -3.19
N ARG A 56 -4.99 9.79 -2.50
CA ARG A 56 -5.17 9.05 -1.22
C ARG A 56 -5.69 9.87 -0.02
N GLY A 57 -6.03 11.14 -0.22
CA GLY A 57 -6.24 12.12 0.84
C GLY A 57 -4.93 12.38 1.59
N ARG A 58 -4.70 13.59 2.09
CA ARG A 58 -3.71 13.71 3.16
C ARG A 58 -4.25 12.89 4.31
N THR A 59 -3.66 11.73 4.61
CA THR A 59 -3.92 11.02 5.86
C THR A 59 -3.82 12.07 6.97
N PRO A 60 -4.93 12.39 7.67
CA PRO A 60 -4.85 13.34 8.76
C PRO A 60 -3.74 12.86 9.69
N GLU A 61 -2.81 13.74 10.03
CA GLU A 61 -1.97 13.44 11.18
C GLU A 61 -2.92 13.13 12.33
N PRO A 62 -2.80 11.95 12.98
CA PRO A 62 -3.61 11.66 14.15
C PRO A 62 -3.47 12.86 15.09
N SER A 63 -4.59 13.45 15.52
CA SER A 63 -4.51 14.60 16.41
C SER A 63 -3.64 14.22 17.61
N GLU A 64 -2.59 14.99 17.85
CA GLU A 64 -1.70 14.81 18.98
C GLU A 64 -2.42 15.30 20.24
N HIS A 65 -3.44 14.57 20.69
CA HIS A 65 -4.06 14.89 21.97
C HIS A 65 -3.20 14.32 23.10
N PRO A 66 -2.66 15.14 24.03
CA PRO A 66 -1.71 14.71 25.07
C PRO A 66 -2.33 13.83 26.17
N SER A 67 -3.60 13.43 26.05
CA SER A 67 -4.40 13.00 27.21
C SER A 67 -4.23 11.55 27.62
N ARG A 68 -3.34 10.77 26.99
CA ARG A 68 -2.95 9.46 27.53
C ARG A 68 -1.43 9.39 27.60
N PRO A 69 -0.82 9.38 28.80
CA PRO A 69 0.56 8.97 28.94
C PRO A 69 0.61 7.53 28.40
N PHE A 70 1.27 7.34 27.26
CA PHE A 70 1.53 6.01 26.67
C PHE A 70 2.60 5.23 27.46
N PHE A 71 3.11 5.85 28.53
CA PHE A 71 3.99 5.23 29.50
C PHE A 71 3.16 4.22 30.30
N GLU A 72 3.45 2.93 30.09
CA GLU A 72 2.91 1.77 30.81
C GLU A 72 1.47 1.35 30.42
N VAL A 73 1.24 1.04 29.14
CA VAL A 73 0.13 0.14 28.80
C VAL A 73 0.52 -1.27 29.26
N GLU A 74 -0.10 -1.75 30.34
CA GLU A 74 0.03 -3.12 30.84
C GLU A 74 -0.37 -4.14 29.75
N ASN A 75 0.25 -5.33 29.77
CA ASN A 75 0.03 -6.37 28.75
C ASN A 75 -1.46 -6.74 28.58
N ASP A 76 -2.26 -6.63 29.65
CA ASP A 76 -3.69 -6.94 29.62
C ASP A 76 -4.50 -5.87 28.89
N GLU A 77 -4.17 -4.58 29.03
CA GLU A 77 -4.81 -3.50 28.26
C GLU A 77 -4.47 -3.61 26.76
N VAL A 78 -3.22 -3.93 26.41
CA VAL A 78 -2.83 -4.18 25.01
C VAL A 78 -3.63 -5.35 24.44
N LYS A 79 -3.80 -6.42 25.21
CA LYS A 79 -4.51 -7.63 24.77
C LYS A 79 -6.00 -7.37 24.52
N VAL A 80 -6.64 -6.58 25.39
CA VAL A 80 -8.05 -6.17 25.19
C VAL A 80 -8.20 -5.30 23.95
N ASP A 81 -7.22 -4.43 23.65
CA ASP A 81 -7.28 -3.56 22.48
C ASP A 81 -7.11 -4.33 21.16
N ILE A 82 -6.10 -5.21 21.07
CA ILE A 82 -5.83 -5.98 19.84
C ILE A 82 -6.95 -6.95 19.44
N THR A 83 -7.75 -7.42 20.40
CA THR A 83 -8.89 -8.33 20.12
C THR A 83 -10.08 -7.64 19.45
N ARG A 84 -10.08 -6.32 19.37
CA ARG A 84 -11.14 -5.54 18.71
C ARG A 84 -10.70 -5.21 17.29
N ALA A 85 -11.59 -5.38 16.32
CA ALA A 85 -11.32 -4.93 14.95
C ALA A 85 -11.06 -3.41 14.93
N PRO A 86 -10.00 -2.92 14.24
CA PRO A 86 -9.73 -1.50 14.13
C PRO A 86 -10.89 -0.75 13.47
N LYS A 87 -11.36 0.32 14.11
CA LYS A 87 -12.50 1.13 13.60
C LYS A 87 -12.08 2.49 13.07
N SER A 88 -10.82 2.85 13.24
CA SER A 88 -10.26 4.12 12.81
C SER A 88 -8.85 3.94 12.27
N HIS A 89 -8.38 4.93 11.51
CA HIS A 89 -6.98 4.99 11.05
C HIS A 89 -5.99 4.91 12.22
N LYS A 90 -6.32 5.54 13.35
CA LYS A 90 -5.49 5.53 14.57
C LYS A 90 -5.37 4.11 15.15
N ASP A 91 -6.49 3.38 15.23
CA ASP A 91 -6.50 2.00 15.75
C ASP A 91 -5.72 1.09 14.80
N ALA A 92 -5.94 1.22 13.49
CA ALA A 92 -5.22 0.44 12.48
C ALA A 92 -3.71 0.68 12.57
N LYS A 93 -3.30 1.94 12.74
CA LYS A 93 -1.89 2.29 12.93
C LYS A 93 -1.32 1.65 14.19
N TYR A 94 -2.04 1.69 15.30
CA TYR A 94 -1.58 1.13 16.56
C TYR A 94 -1.42 -0.39 16.48
N HIS A 95 -2.43 -1.09 15.95
CA HIS A 95 -2.38 -2.54 15.79
C HIS A 95 -1.30 -2.96 14.78
N ALA A 96 -1.15 -2.22 13.67
CA ALA A 96 -0.08 -2.47 12.69
C ALA A 96 1.31 -2.28 13.31
N LEU A 97 1.50 -1.29 14.19
CA LEU A 97 2.75 -1.12 14.94
C LEU A 97 3.02 -2.30 15.86
N ILE A 98 2.02 -2.80 16.59
CA ILE A 98 2.21 -4.00 17.43
C ILE A 98 2.63 -5.19 16.56
N ARG A 99 1.89 -5.44 15.47
CA ARG A 99 2.19 -6.52 14.51
C ARG A 99 3.62 -6.41 13.96
N ASP A 100 4.03 -5.22 13.57
CA ASP A 100 5.31 -4.96 12.90
C ASP A 100 6.45 -4.69 13.91
N ASN A 101 6.25 -5.03 15.19
CA ASN A 101 7.19 -4.81 16.30
C ASN A 101 7.72 -3.36 16.37
N TRP A 102 6.80 -2.41 16.20
CA TRP A 102 7.00 -0.97 16.23
C TRP A 102 8.00 -0.45 15.21
N ARG A 103 8.14 -1.13 14.06
CA ARG A 103 9.12 -0.79 13.04
C ARG A 103 8.48 -0.49 11.70
N CYS A 104 9.16 0.35 10.91
CA CYS A 104 8.95 0.36 9.48
C CYS A 104 9.33 -1.02 8.92
N ILE A 105 8.42 -1.65 8.18
CA ILE A 105 8.66 -3.01 7.69
C ILE A 105 9.85 -3.08 6.69
N VAL A 106 10.10 -1.97 5.98
CA VAL A 106 11.11 -1.86 4.91
C VAL A 106 12.49 -1.51 5.46
N THR A 107 12.60 -0.54 6.37
CA THR A 107 13.91 -0.09 6.91
C THR A 107 14.25 -0.68 8.28
N GLY A 108 13.27 -1.29 8.96
CA GLY A 108 13.42 -1.73 10.34
C GLY A 108 13.54 -0.61 11.37
N THR A 109 13.47 0.66 10.97
CA THR A 109 13.57 1.81 11.87
C THR A 109 12.38 1.84 12.84
N LEU A 110 12.65 2.12 14.11
CA LEU A 110 11.62 2.19 15.16
C LEU A 110 10.67 3.38 14.98
N ASP A 111 9.40 3.21 15.32
CA ASP A 111 8.45 4.30 15.51
C ASP A 111 8.77 5.04 16.81
N ARG A 112 8.65 6.37 16.81
CA ARG A 112 8.90 7.22 17.99
C ARG A 112 8.04 6.89 19.20
N ARG A 113 6.92 6.17 19.03
CA ARG A 113 6.03 5.75 20.12
C ARG A 113 6.36 4.35 20.63
N VAL A 114 7.46 3.74 20.19
CA VAL A 114 7.92 2.45 20.68
C VAL A 114 7.97 2.44 22.22
N PRO A 115 7.43 1.42 22.89
CA PRO A 115 7.55 1.26 24.33
C PRO A 115 9.01 1.15 24.77
N GLU A 116 9.35 1.72 25.94
CA GLU A 116 10.72 1.75 26.45
C GLU A 116 11.36 0.35 26.54
N ARG A 117 10.58 -0.63 27.00
CA ARG A 117 11.01 -2.05 27.05
C ARG A 117 11.49 -2.60 25.71
N ILE A 118 10.99 -2.09 24.58
CA ILE A 118 11.44 -2.50 23.24
C ILE A 118 12.63 -1.63 22.80
N ALA A 119 12.57 -0.33 23.07
CA ALA A 119 13.64 0.62 22.73
C ALA A 119 14.99 0.28 23.39
N GLN A 120 14.97 -0.24 24.62
CA GLN A 120 16.17 -0.64 25.35
C GLN A 120 17.00 -1.72 24.65
N PHE A 121 16.38 -2.55 23.80
CA PHE A 121 17.07 -3.58 23.00
C PHE A 121 17.65 -3.04 21.68
N ASP A 122 17.43 -1.77 21.37
CA ASP A 122 17.94 -1.11 20.16
C ASP A 122 18.30 0.37 20.43
N PRO A 123 19.24 0.63 21.37
CA PRO A 123 19.48 1.96 21.92
C PRO A 123 20.18 2.93 20.95
N THR A 124 20.70 2.42 19.83
CA THR A 124 21.42 3.22 18.83
C THR A 124 20.53 3.65 17.66
N THR A 125 19.31 3.12 17.55
CA THR A 125 18.38 3.45 16.45
C THR A 125 17.61 4.72 16.77
N VAL A 126 17.78 5.76 15.94
CA VAL A 126 16.93 6.96 15.98
C VAL A 126 15.52 6.57 15.58
N ALA A 127 14.56 6.74 16.50
CA ALA A 127 13.15 6.48 16.23
C ALA A 127 12.54 7.60 15.37
N VAL A 128 11.62 7.24 14.47
CA VAL A 128 11.01 8.14 13.49
C VAL A 128 9.49 8.11 13.55
N ASN A 129 8.84 9.05 12.89
CA ASN A 129 7.40 8.98 12.66
C ASN A 129 7.10 7.94 11.58
N THR A 130 6.46 6.83 11.94
CA THR A 130 5.86 5.94 10.94
C THR A 130 4.43 6.38 10.59
N ARG A 131 3.91 5.83 9.50
CA ARG A 131 2.58 6.03 8.93
C ARG A 131 1.94 4.66 8.70
N CYS A 132 0.62 4.63 8.75
CA CYS A 132 -0.19 3.45 8.42
C CYS A 132 -0.58 3.55 6.95
N ALA A 133 0.15 2.84 6.09
CA ALA A 133 -0.08 2.80 4.66
C ALA A 133 -1.20 1.81 4.36
N HIS A 134 -2.29 2.25 3.75
CA HIS A 134 -3.26 1.31 3.19
C HIS A 134 -2.70 0.74 1.89
N ILE A 135 -2.82 -0.55 1.65
CA ILE A 135 -2.32 -1.18 0.42
C ILE A 135 -3.26 -0.83 -0.72
N PHE A 136 -4.53 -1.16 -0.52
CA PHE A 136 -5.64 -0.72 -1.34
C PHE A 136 -6.26 0.55 -0.74
N PRO A 137 -6.40 1.62 -1.54
CA PRO A 137 -6.86 2.91 -1.05
C PRO A 137 -8.32 2.86 -0.58
N GLU A 138 -8.63 3.59 0.50
CA GLU A 138 -9.99 3.74 1.02
C GLU A 138 -10.88 4.47 0.00
N ALA A 139 -11.93 3.81 -0.50
CA ALA A 139 -12.89 4.37 -1.46
C ALA A 139 -13.43 5.75 -1.04
N THR A 140 -13.68 5.92 0.27
CA THR A 140 -14.31 7.09 0.88
C THR A 140 -13.50 8.38 0.74
N TYR A 141 -12.16 8.32 0.76
CA TYR A 141 -11.33 9.55 0.72
C TYR A 141 -11.43 10.29 -0.60
N PHE A 142 -11.90 9.63 -1.65
CA PHE A 142 -11.81 10.16 -3.00
C PHE A 142 -13.16 10.70 -3.50
N GLY A 143 -14.25 10.56 -2.74
CA GLY A 143 -15.60 10.77 -3.27
C GLY A 143 -15.93 9.86 -4.46
N PHE A 144 -15.07 8.87 -4.75
CA PHE A 144 -15.34 7.79 -5.67
C PHE A 144 -16.10 6.73 -4.88
N ASP A 145 -17.43 6.76 -4.97
CA ASP A 145 -18.14 5.51 -4.84
C ASP A 145 -17.57 4.62 -5.94
N TYR A 146 -16.83 3.56 -5.58
CA TYR A 146 -16.33 2.63 -6.59
C TYR A 146 -17.54 2.16 -7.36
N SER A 147 -17.69 2.65 -8.59
CA SER A 147 -18.86 2.31 -9.37
C SER A 147 -18.95 0.78 -9.45
N ALA A 148 -20.17 0.25 -9.45
CA ALA A 148 -20.40 -1.19 -9.50
C ALA A 148 -19.61 -1.88 -10.63
N SER A 149 -19.28 -1.14 -11.70
CA SER A 149 -18.41 -1.60 -12.79
C SER A 149 -16.95 -1.81 -12.36
N VAL A 150 -16.36 -0.93 -11.55
CA VAL A 150 -14.97 -1.10 -11.04
C VAL A 150 -14.88 -2.29 -10.10
N LEU A 151 -15.82 -2.41 -9.16
CA LEU A 151 -15.90 -3.58 -8.28
C LEU A 151 -16.08 -4.87 -9.08
N ALA A 152 -16.97 -4.87 -10.08
CA ALA A 152 -17.18 -6.03 -10.94
C ALA A 152 -15.93 -6.40 -11.75
N VAL A 153 -15.19 -5.41 -12.26
CA VAL A 153 -13.95 -5.64 -13.01
C VAL A 153 -12.85 -6.22 -12.11
N LEU A 154 -12.62 -5.62 -10.94
CA LEU A 154 -11.63 -6.13 -9.99
C LEU A 154 -12.01 -7.52 -9.47
N LYS A 155 -13.30 -7.78 -9.22
CA LYS A 155 -13.79 -9.11 -8.86
C LYS A 155 -13.56 -10.15 -9.96
N ARG A 156 -13.75 -9.79 -11.24
CA ARG A 156 -13.38 -10.66 -12.37
C ARG A 156 -11.88 -10.94 -12.42
N PHE A 157 -11.08 -9.98 -11.97
CA PHE A 157 -9.63 -10.17 -11.79
C PHE A 157 -9.28 -10.90 -10.48
N GLY A 158 -10.24 -11.52 -9.81
CA GLY A 158 -10.01 -12.28 -8.59
C GLY A 158 -9.75 -11.43 -7.36
N TYR A 159 -10.02 -10.12 -7.43
CA TYR A 159 -9.89 -9.19 -6.31
C TYR A 159 -11.27 -8.83 -5.77
N ASP A 160 -11.66 -9.45 -4.64
CA ASP A 160 -12.91 -9.12 -3.96
C ASP A 160 -12.73 -7.92 -3.02
N ILE A 161 -12.43 -6.76 -3.62
CA ILE A 161 -12.16 -5.53 -2.86
C ILE A 161 -13.39 -4.98 -2.13
N GLY A 162 -14.59 -5.45 -2.47
CA GLY A 162 -15.83 -5.08 -1.78
C GLY A 162 -15.84 -5.50 -0.30
N SER A 163 -14.98 -6.47 0.07
CA SER A 163 -14.76 -6.87 1.45
C SER A 163 -14.03 -5.82 2.30
N PHE A 164 -13.38 -4.82 1.69
CA PHE A 164 -12.59 -3.77 2.36
C PHE A 164 -13.31 -2.41 2.43
N ASN A 165 -14.64 -2.40 2.33
CA ASN A 165 -15.44 -1.17 2.43
C ASN A 165 -16.01 -0.96 3.83
N GLY A 166 -16.36 0.30 4.15
CA GLY A 166 -16.96 0.67 5.44
C GLY A 166 -16.05 0.35 6.62
N GLU A 167 -16.54 -0.42 7.60
CA GLU A 167 -15.79 -0.78 8.80
C GLU A 167 -14.53 -1.62 8.52
N ASN A 168 -14.45 -2.27 7.35
CA ASN A 168 -13.32 -3.14 6.99
C ASN A 168 -12.17 -2.42 6.27
N VAL A 169 -12.30 -1.11 5.99
CA VAL A 169 -11.22 -0.33 5.35
C VAL A 169 -9.93 -0.40 6.17
N HIS A 170 -10.10 -0.32 7.49
CA HIS A 170 -9.02 -0.32 8.48
C HIS A 170 -8.57 -1.73 8.89
N CYS A 171 -8.99 -2.76 8.15
CA CYS A 171 -8.58 -4.13 8.38
C CYS A 171 -7.05 -4.27 8.28
N LEU A 172 -6.46 -5.04 9.20
CA LEU A 172 -5.01 -5.19 9.29
C LEU A 172 -4.37 -5.83 8.05
N THR A 173 -5.13 -6.64 7.31
CA THR A 173 -4.69 -7.23 6.04
C THR A 173 -4.55 -6.20 4.92
N ASN A 174 -5.10 -4.99 5.08
CA ASN A 174 -4.97 -3.88 4.13
C ASN A 174 -4.00 -2.79 4.58
N VAL A 175 -3.24 -2.97 5.67
CA VAL A 175 -2.34 -1.91 6.18
C VAL A 175 -0.92 -2.35 6.50
N ILE A 176 0.04 -1.44 6.32
CA ILE A 176 1.48 -1.64 6.54
C ILE A 176 2.07 -0.45 7.30
N SER A 177 2.94 -0.71 8.28
CA SER A 177 3.70 0.34 8.98
C SER A 177 4.94 0.76 8.17
N MET A 178 5.01 2.02 7.78
CA MET A 178 6.10 2.58 6.97
C MET A 178 6.62 3.89 7.52
N GLU A 179 7.93 4.13 7.47
CA GLU A 179 8.47 5.47 7.74
C GLU A 179 8.05 6.46 6.63
N PHE A 180 8.09 7.76 6.92
CA PHE A 180 7.59 8.81 6.05
C PHE A 180 8.04 8.71 4.57
N ASN A 181 9.33 8.60 4.25
CA ASN A 181 9.76 8.58 2.85
C ASN A 181 9.46 7.24 2.16
N VAL A 182 9.55 6.11 2.87
CA VAL A 182 9.09 4.80 2.37
C VAL A 182 7.60 4.84 2.06
N HIS A 183 6.78 5.42 2.94
CA HIS A 183 5.34 5.58 2.74
C HIS A 183 5.06 6.46 1.53
N GLU A 184 5.79 7.57 1.37
CA GLU A 184 5.67 8.44 0.19
C GLU A 184 6.00 7.67 -1.10
N ALA A 185 7.09 6.90 -1.12
CA ALA A 185 7.45 6.08 -2.28
C ALA A 185 6.37 5.03 -2.59
N PHE A 186 5.80 4.40 -1.56
CA PHE A 186 4.72 3.43 -1.71
C PHE A 186 3.47 4.07 -2.32
N ASP A 187 3.02 5.19 -1.76
CA ASP A 187 1.85 5.92 -2.24
C ASP A 187 2.08 6.53 -3.63
N ARG A 188 3.32 6.83 -4.03
CA ARG A 188 3.62 7.33 -5.38
C ARG A 188 3.78 6.22 -6.43
N LEU A 189 3.42 4.98 -6.09
CA LEU A 189 3.60 3.82 -6.94
C LEU A 189 5.07 3.56 -7.32
N LYS A 190 6.01 4.00 -6.46
CA LYS A 190 7.46 3.85 -6.63
C LYS A 190 8.06 2.79 -5.72
N LEU A 191 7.24 2.11 -4.92
CA LEU A 191 7.64 0.98 -4.09
C LEU A 191 6.56 -0.10 -4.15
N TYR A 192 6.96 -1.34 -4.44
CA TYR A 192 6.09 -2.51 -4.37
C TYR A 192 6.79 -3.70 -3.71
N PHE A 193 5.99 -4.71 -3.36
CA PHE A 193 6.46 -5.95 -2.76
C PHE A 193 6.16 -7.13 -3.69
N GLU A 194 7.11 -8.05 -3.81
CA GLU A 194 6.93 -9.26 -4.61
C GLU A 194 7.49 -10.48 -3.88
N ALA A 195 6.76 -11.58 -3.93
CA ALA A 195 7.21 -12.84 -3.36
C ALA A 195 8.38 -13.41 -4.19
N THR A 196 9.45 -13.79 -3.51
CA THR A 196 10.64 -14.41 -4.11
C THR A 196 10.76 -15.84 -3.59
N ALA A 197 11.13 -16.76 -4.48
CA ALA A 197 11.20 -18.20 -4.16
C ALA A 197 12.21 -18.55 -3.05
N SER A 198 13.18 -17.66 -2.80
CA SER A 198 14.37 -17.97 -1.98
C SER A 198 14.39 -17.27 -0.61
N PHE A 199 13.70 -16.13 -0.44
CA PHE A 199 13.90 -15.27 0.74
C PHE A 199 12.62 -14.68 1.34
N GLY A 200 11.44 -15.09 0.87
CA GLY A 200 10.17 -14.47 1.26
C GLY A 200 9.85 -13.28 0.37
N ILE A 201 9.39 -12.15 0.94
CA ILE A 201 8.93 -10.98 0.17
C ILE A 201 10.07 -9.97 0.01
N THR A 202 10.29 -9.46 -1.20
CA THR A 202 11.30 -8.44 -1.50
C THR A 202 10.63 -7.11 -1.82
N ALA A 203 11.21 -6.02 -1.32
CA ALA A 203 10.80 -4.65 -1.63
C ALA A 203 11.56 -4.12 -2.85
N TYR A 204 10.84 -3.60 -3.83
CA TYR A 204 11.42 -3.06 -5.07
C TYR A 204 11.06 -1.59 -5.22
N PHE A 205 12.09 -0.76 -5.42
CA PHE A 205 11.93 0.68 -5.68
C PHE A 205 12.03 0.96 -7.18
N LEU A 206 11.10 1.78 -7.69
CA LEU A 206 11.01 2.18 -9.10
C LEU A 206 11.43 3.63 -9.29
N GLY A 207 12.05 3.92 -10.44
CA GLY A 207 12.55 5.24 -10.79
C GLY A 207 13.96 5.53 -10.25
N HIS A 208 14.75 6.23 -11.05
CA HIS A 208 16.16 6.50 -10.75
C HIS A 208 16.35 7.30 -9.46
N ASP A 209 15.55 8.34 -9.23
CA ASP A 209 15.68 9.19 -8.05
C ASP A 209 15.31 8.44 -6.77
N THR A 210 14.22 7.69 -6.78
CA THR A 210 13.81 6.85 -5.64
C THR A 210 14.85 5.78 -5.35
N HIS A 211 15.33 5.07 -6.36
CA HIS A 211 16.42 4.10 -6.20
C HIS A 211 17.66 4.77 -5.60
N ARG A 212 18.06 5.95 -6.10
CA ARG A 212 19.19 6.72 -5.56
C ARG A 212 18.97 7.09 -4.10
N TRP A 213 17.79 7.58 -3.72
CA TRP A 213 17.51 8.00 -2.34
C TRP A 213 17.64 6.84 -1.35
N PHE A 214 17.11 5.66 -1.71
CA PHE A 214 17.18 4.47 -0.87
C PHE A 214 18.49 3.69 -1.00
N SER A 215 19.32 3.96 -2.02
CA SER A 215 20.66 3.37 -2.19
C SER A 215 21.80 4.22 -1.63
N CYS A 216 21.58 5.52 -1.39
CA CYS A 216 22.60 6.40 -0.83
C CYS A 216 22.76 6.14 0.68
N LYS A 217 23.97 5.77 1.12
CA LYS A 217 24.34 5.86 2.55
C LYS A 217 24.27 7.35 2.95
N PRO A 218 23.57 7.74 4.03
CA PRO A 218 23.28 6.96 5.23
C PRO A 218 21.79 6.62 5.43
N TYR A 219 21.02 6.35 4.36
CA TYR A 219 19.62 5.97 4.56
C TYR A 219 19.55 4.67 5.39
N PRO A 220 18.86 4.66 6.54
CA PRO A 220 18.95 3.56 7.50
C PRO A 220 18.46 2.26 6.86
N ASN A 221 19.38 1.30 6.78
CA ASN A 221 19.19 -0.14 6.61
C ASN A 221 17.91 -0.55 5.87
N VAL A 222 17.75 -0.13 4.61
CA VAL A 222 16.75 -0.74 3.72
C VAL A 222 17.02 -2.24 3.73
N ARG A 223 16.08 -3.00 4.27
CA ARG A 223 16.24 -4.44 4.40
C ARG A 223 16.26 -5.02 2.99
N GLU A 224 17.23 -5.87 2.73
CA GLU A 224 17.29 -6.62 1.48
C GLU A 224 16.03 -7.47 1.29
N TYR A 225 15.50 -8.01 2.40
CA TYR A 225 14.28 -8.82 2.43
C TYR A 225 13.30 -8.33 3.50
N VAL A 226 12.01 -8.35 3.14
CA VAL A 226 10.90 -7.96 3.99
C VAL A 226 10.15 -9.22 4.43
N LYS A 227 10.01 -9.39 5.75
CA LYS A 227 9.24 -10.48 6.34
C LYS A 227 7.99 -9.93 7.00
N PHE A 228 6.83 -10.21 6.42
CA PHE A 228 5.56 -10.07 7.12
C PHE A 228 5.36 -11.32 7.98
N SER A 229 5.29 -11.13 9.30
CA SER A 229 5.04 -12.21 10.24
C SER A 229 4.31 -11.68 11.46
N THR A 230 3.52 -12.54 12.08
CA THR A 230 2.80 -12.26 13.32
C THR A 230 2.81 -13.52 14.18
N SER A 231 2.85 -13.36 15.50
CA SER A 231 2.63 -14.46 16.44
C SER A 231 1.14 -14.64 16.78
N ASP A 232 0.29 -13.69 16.37
CA ASP A 232 -1.15 -13.69 16.64
C ASP A 232 -1.91 -13.44 15.32
N PRO A 233 -2.05 -14.46 14.46
CA PRO A 233 -2.69 -14.32 13.15
C PRO A 233 -4.18 -14.02 13.23
N GLU A 234 -4.84 -14.33 14.35
CA GLU A 234 -6.27 -14.07 14.53
C GLU A 234 -6.54 -12.59 14.79
N ASN A 235 -5.75 -11.94 15.67
CA ASN A 235 -5.96 -10.55 16.06
C ASN A 235 -5.07 -9.57 15.27
N LEU A 236 -3.90 -10.02 14.81
CA LEU A 236 -2.90 -9.22 14.11
C LEU A 236 -2.50 -9.86 12.77
N PRO A 237 -3.46 -10.10 11.85
CA PRO A 237 -3.15 -10.71 10.56
C PRO A 237 -2.16 -9.87 9.75
N ILE A 238 -1.33 -10.56 8.98
CA ILE A 238 -0.40 -9.93 8.04
C ILE A 238 -1.14 -9.38 6.82
N PRO A 239 -0.52 -8.47 6.06
CA PRO A 239 -1.03 -8.00 4.78
C PRO A 239 -1.47 -9.13 3.84
N ALA A 240 -2.61 -8.95 3.17
CA ALA A 240 -3.11 -9.90 2.18
C ALA A 240 -2.20 -9.92 0.94
N CYS A 241 -1.77 -11.12 0.54
CA CYS A 241 -0.91 -11.33 -0.62
C CYS A 241 -1.54 -10.82 -1.92
N GLU A 242 -2.86 -10.93 -2.05
CA GLU A 242 -3.63 -10.49 -3.20
C GLU A 242 -3.56 -8.96 -3.34
N LEU A 243 -3.69 -8.22 -2.23
CA LEU A 243 -3.60 -6.76 -2.23
C LEU A 243 -2.18 -6.29 -2.57
N LEU A 244 -1.16 -6.94 -2.00
CA LEU A 244 0.24 -6.66 -2.34
C LEU A 244 0.51 -6.90 -3.82
N SER A 245 -0.03 -7.99 -4.38
CA SER A 245 0.10 -8.32 -5.79
C SER A 245 -0.61 -7.31 -6.69
N LEU A 246 -1.82 -6.85 -6.32
CA LEU A 246 -2.54 -5.80 -7.04
C LEU A 246 -1.76 -4.48 -7.05
N HIS A 247 -1.25 -4.06 -5.89
CA HIS A 247 -0.41 -2.86 -5.78
C HIS A 247 0.86 -2.97 -6.63
N ALA A 248 1.52 -4.14 -6.63
CA ALA A 248 2.68 -4.39 -7.47
C ALA A 248 2.37 -4.30 -8.97
N THR A 249 1.24 -4.85 -9.42
CA THR A 249 0.77 -4.69 -10.80
C THR A 249 0.52 -3.21 -11.11
N CYS A 250 -0.12 -2.45 -10.21
CA CYS A 250 -0.34 -1.01 -10.39
C CYS A 250 0.99 -0.25 -10.53
N CYS A 251 1.97 -0.52 -9.67
CA CYS A 251 3.30 0.11 -9.74
C CYS A 251 3.99 -0.17 -11.08
N LYS A 252 4.06 -1.44 -11.48
CA LYS A 252 4.72 -1.86 -12.73
C LYS A 252 4.05 -1.24 -13.96
N VAL A 253 2.72 -1.33 -14.03
CA VAL A 253 1.94 -0.80 -15.16
C VAL A 253 2.03 0.72 -15.22
N ALA A 254 1.88 1.41 -14.09
CA ALA A 254 1.93 2.87 -14.05
C ALA A 254 3.29 3.38 -14.51
N HIS A 255 4.38 2.81 -13.99
CA HIS A 255 5.73 3.22 -14.36
C HIS A 255 6.06 2.90 -15.82
N LEU A 256 5.82 1.66 -16.27
CA LEU A 256 6.21 1.24 -17.63
C LEU A 256 5.36 1.91 -18.73
N SER A 257 4.12 2.29 -18.42
CA SER A 257 3.25 3.00 -19.36
C SER A 257 3.52 4.51 -19.44
N GLY A 258 4.26 5.08 -18.49
CA GLY A 258 4.45 6.52 -18.32
C GLY A 258 3.31 7.21 -17.56
N ALA A 259 2.40 6.44 -16.95
CA ALA A 259 1.26 7.00 -16.22
C ALA A 259 1.68 7.66 -14.90
N THR A 260 2.75 7.17 -14.24
CA THR A 260 3.26 7.81 -13.02
C THR A 260 3.74 9.23 -13.30
N GLU A 261 4.50 9.44 -14.37
CA GLU A 261 4.99 10.75 -14.80
C GLU A 261 3.85 11.67 -15.25
N TYR A 262 2.89 11.14 -16.01
CA TYR A 262 1.68 11.87 -16.40
C TYR A 262 0.86 12.34 -15.19
N ILE A 263 0.67 11.49 -14.19
CA ILE A 263 -0.02 11.84 -12.95
C ILE A 263 0.78 12.91 -12.18
N ASP A 264 2.10 12.73 -12.03
CA ASP A 264 2.98 13.71 -11.38
C ASP A 264 2.95 15.08 -12.10
N GLU A 265 2.88 15.12 -13.43
CA GLU A 265 2.80 16.36 -14.24
C GLU A 265 1.47 17.10 -14.09
N ILE A 266 0.33 16.39 -14.20
CA ILE A 266 -1.00 16.99 -13.98
C ILE A 266 -1.08 17.58 -12.57
N VAL A 267 -0.47 16.88 -11.62
CA VAL A 267 -0.37 17.32 -10.23
C VAL A 267 0.45 18.61 -10.09
N MET A 268 1.51 18.81 -10.87
CA MET A 268 2.29 20.05 -10.84
C MET A 268 1.51 21.24 -11.42
N GLN A 269 0.62 21.02 -12.39
CA GLN A 269 -0.17 22.07 -13.03
C GLN A 269 -1.38 22.55 -12.21
N THR A 270 -1.76 21.81 -11.16
CA THR A 270 -2.96 22.08 -10.34
C THR A 270 -2.66 22.64 -8.94
N ASN A 271 -1.39 22.98 -8.64
CA ASN A 271 -1.01 23.80 -7.48
C ASN A 271 -0.50 25.17 -7.90
#